data_AF-A0A0F9SU74-F1
#
_entry.id   AF-A0A0F9SU74-F1
#
_cell.length_a   1.000
_cell.length_b   1.000
_cell.length_c   1.000
_cell.angle_alpha   90.00
_cell.angle_beta   90.00
_cell.angle_gamma   90.00
#
_symmetry.space_group_name_H-M   'P 1'
#
loop_
_entity.id
_entity.type
_entity.pdbx_description
1 polymer ?
#
loop_
_entity_poly.entity_id
_entity_poly.type
_entity_poly.pdbx_seq_one_letter_code
_entity_poly.pdbx_strand_id
1 'polypeptide(L)' 'MSPAVSEQQRRLACIALSIKLGKTDKSFSKEGAKMAETMSEETLREFCESKVRK' A
#
# COMPACT_ATOMS: atom_id res chain seq x y z
N MET A 1 -5.24 -1.66 -17.77
CA MET A 1 -3.92 -1.05 -17.48
C MET A 1 -3.60 -1.33 -16.02
N SER A 2 -2.71 -2.28 -15.73
CA SER A 2 -2.20 -2.42 -14.36
C SER A 2 -1.33 -1.19 -14.07
N PRO A 3 -1.52 -0.49 -12.94
CA PRO A 3 -0.71 0.68 -12.65
C PRO A 3 0.75 0.27 -12.54
N ALA A 4 1.63 0.96 -13.27
CA ALA A 4 3.07 0.78 -13.16
C ALA A 4 3.54 1.40 -11.85
N VAL A 5 3.42 0.65 -10.74
CA VAL A 5 3.96 1.09 -9.46
C VAL A 5 5.44 0.75 -9.37
N SER A 6 6.23 1.73 -8.93
CA SER A 6 7.62 1.48 -8.54
C SER A 6 7.66 0.49 -7.37
N GLU A 7 8.79 -0.18 -7.15
CA GLU A 7 8.96 -1.07 -5.98
C GLU A 7 8.64 -0.35 -4.67
N GLN A 8 8.97 0.94 -4.59
CA GLN A 8 8.69 1.78 -3.43
C GLN A 8 7.19 2.01 -3.22
N GLN A 9 6.44 2.32 -4.29
CA GLN A 9 4.98 2.48 -4.21
C GLN A 9 4.28 1.18 -3.84
N ARG A 10 4.73 0.04 -4.39
CA ARG A 10 4.23 -1.28 -4.01
C ARG A 10 4.46 -1.56 -2.52
N ARG A 11 5.68 -1.31 -2.02
CA ARG A 11 5.99 -1.47 -0.59
C ARG A 11 5.11 -0.59 0.29
N LEU A 12 4.95 0.69 -0.07
CA LEU A 12 4.07 1.61 0.66
C LEU A 12 2.62 1.14 0.65
N ALA A 13 2.12 0.61 -0.46
CA ALA A 13 0.79 0.03 -0.54
C ALA A 13 0.63 -1.20 0.36
N CYS A 14 1.64 -2.08 0.43
CA CYS A 14 1.62 -3.21 1.36
C CYS A 14 1.62 -2.77 2.83
N ILE A 15 2.40 -1.75 3.17
CA ILE A 15 2.43 -1.18 4.53
C ILE A 15 1.07 -0.55 4.86
N ALA A 16 0.52 0.23 3.94
CA ALA A 16 -0.79 0.84 4.07
C ALA A 16 -1.89 -0.20 4.25
N LEU A 17 -1.85 -1.30 3.49
CA LEU A 17 -2.79 -2.42 3.67
C LEU A 17 -2.68 -3.02 5.07
N SER A 18 -1.46 -3.25 5.55
CA SER A 18 -1.21 -3.78 6.90
C SER A 18 -1.74 -2.85 7.99
N ILE A 19 -1.56 -1.54 7.82
CA ILE A 19 -2.11 -0.50 8.71
C ILE A 19 -3.64 -0.50 8.67
N LYS A 20 -4.23 -0.55 7.48
CA LYS A 20 -5.69 -0.56 7.31
C LYS A 20 -6.35 -1.78 7.96
N LEU A 21 -5.68 -2.92 7.91
CA LEU A 21 -6.08 -4.18 8.56
C LEU A 21 -5.81 -4.21 10.08
N GLY A 22 -5.22 -3.15 10.65
CA GLY A 22 -4.88 -3.08 12.08
C GLY A 22 -3.71 -3.98 12.50
N LYS A 23 -2.94 -4.53 11.55
CA LYS A 23 -1.77 -5.39 11.81
C LYS A 23 -0.48 -4.59 12.04
N THR A 24 -0.50 -3.30 11.69
CA THR A 24 0.65 -2.40 11.82
C THR A 24 0.18 -1.05 12.32
N ASP A 25 0.94 -0.46 13.24
CA ASP A 25 0.63 0.86 13.78
C ASP A 25 0.84 1.97 12.73
N LYS A 26 0.00 3.01 12.75
CA LYS A 26 0.12 4.17 11.84
C LYS A 26 1.47 4.89 11.97
N SER A 27 2.12 4.81 13.13
CA SER A 27 3.45 5.38 13.39
C SER A 27 4.58 4.68 12.62
N PHE A 28 4.36 3.45 12.13
CA PHE A 28 5.35 2.71 11.35
C PHE A 28 5.71 3.42 10.04
N SER A 29 4.72 4.06 9.40
CA SER A 29 4.94 4.86 8.19
C SER A 29 3.87 5.92 8.05
N LYS A 30 4.29 7.19 8.00
CA LYS A 30 3.39 8.32 7.78
C LYS A 30 2.75 8.26 6.40
N GLU A 31 3.52 7.93 5.36
CA GLU A 31 3.01 7.76 4.00
C GLU A 31 2.06 6.57 3.89
N GLY A 32 2.41 5.44 4.51
CA GLY A 32 1.55 4.25 4.55
C GLY A 32 0.24 4.51 5.29
N ALA A 33 0.27 5.24 6.42
CA ALA A 33 -0.93 5.64 7.15
C ALA A 33 -1.84 6.54 6.30
N LYS A 34 -1.27 7.52 5.58
CA LYS A 34 -2.03 8.38 4.69
C LYS A 34 -2.71 7.59 3.57
N MET A 35 -2.00 6.64 2.97
CA MET A 35 -2.58 5.75 1.95
C MET A 35 -3.68 4.84 2.53
N ALA A 36 -3.51 4.34 3.75
CA ALA A 36 -4.52 3.52 4.44
C ALA A 36 -5.83 4.28 4.68
N GLU A 37 -5.74 5.60 4.88
CA GLU A 37 -6.89 6.50 5.06
C GLU A 37 -7.57 6.87 3.74
N THR A 38 -6.81 7.10 2.67
CA THR A 38 -7.36 7.59 1.39
C THR A 38 -7.75 6.51 0.39
N MET A 39 -7.20 5.30 0.51
CA MET A 39 -7.40 4.21 -0.44
C MET A 39 -8.20 3.07 0.18
N SER A 40 -9.00 2.34 -0.62
CA SER A 40 -9.72 1.16 -0.14
C SER A 40 -8.77 -0.01 0.13
N GLU A 41 -9.23 -0.99 0.91
CA GLU A 41 -8.44 -2.20 1.17
C GLU A 41 -8.13 -2.96 -0.12
N GLU A 42 -9.14 -3.11 -0.99
CA GLU A 42 -9.01 -3.78 -2.28
C GLU A 42 -7.97 -3.10 -3.16
N THR A 43 -8.04 -1.78 -3.30
CA THR A 43 -7.05 -1.03 -4.09
C THR A 43 -5.64 -1.18 -3.52
N LEU A 44 -5.46 -1.14 -2.19
CA LEU A 44 -4.16 -1.36 -1.56
C LEU A 44 -3.63 -2.78 -1.77
N ARG A 45 -4.52 -3.78 -1.76
CA ARG A 45 -4.19 -5.17 -2.09
C ARG A 45 -3.74 -5.30 -3.54
N GLU A 46 -4.48 -4.73 -4.48
CA GLU A 46 -4.10 -4.73 -5.91
C GLU A 46 -2.72 -4.12 -6.11
N PHE A 47 -2.44 -2.98 -5.47
CA PHE A 47 -1.13 -2.34 -5.55
C PHE A 47 -0.03 -3.19 -4.90
N CYS A 48 -0.30 -3.80 -3.75
CA CYS A 48 0.67 -4.66 -3.06
C CYS A 48 1.01 -5.94 -3.85
N GLU A 49 0.01 -6.54 -4.51
CA GLU A 49 0.15 -7.77 -5.31
C GLU A 49 0.56 -7.51 -6.76
N SER A 50 0.51 -6.26 -7.22
CA SER A 50 0.90 -5.88 -8.58
C SER A 50 2.35 -6.24 -8.89
N LYS A 51 2.59 -6.77 -10.09
CA LYS A 51 3.93 -7.10 -10.58
C LYS A 51 4.67 -5.81 -10.92
N VAL A 52 5.75 -5.53 -10.20
CA VAL A 52 6.64 -4.43 -10.53
C VAL A 52 7.34 -4.73 -11.85
N ARG A 53 7.20 -3.84 -12.84
CA ARG A 53 8.06 -3.89 -14.03
C ARG A 53 9.38 -3.21 -13.65
N LYS A 54 10.48 -3.96 -13.82
CA LYS A 54 11.86 -3.49 -13.64
C LYS A 54 12.18 -2.34 -14.58
#